data_AF-A0A841CWV5-F1
#
_entry.id   AF-A0A841CWV5-F1
#
_cell.length_a   1.000
_cell.length_b   1.000
_cell.length_c   1.000
_cell.angle_alpha   90.00
_cell.angle_beta   90.00
_cell.angle_gamma   90.00
#
_symmetry.space_group_name_H-M   'P 1'
#
loop_
_entity.id
_entity.type
_entity.pdbx_description
1 polymer ?
#
loop_
_entity_poly.entity_id
_entity_poly.type
_entity_poly.pdbx_seq_one_letter_code
_entity_poly.pdbx_strand_id
1 'polypeptide(L)'
;MTRSDLKEGLGESFEHVRELGFFGEVPSDWPLAVSWRPGRAGGIHPGVHGIALSVRPARSADRAEIREALREIVLPELHDWITHAVTATEVWKAASHRRVWRWTENRVFESEETS
;
A
#
# COMPACT_ATOMS: atom_id res chain seq x y z
N MET A 1 -1.82 6.29 10.75
CA MET A 1 -1.80 6.74 9.35
C MET A 1 -3.18 7.22 8.96
N THR A 2 -3.30 8.38 8.33
CA THR A 2 -4.58 8.93 7.82
C THR A 2 -4.54 9.09 6.31
N ARG A 3 -5.69 9.40 5.69
CA ARG A 3 -5.72 9.75 4.25
C ARG A 3 -4.87 10.97 3.94
N SER A 4 -4.82 11.96 4.84
CA SER A 4 -4.01 13.16 4.66
C SER A 4 -2.52 12.84 4.69
N ASP A 5 -2.07 11.98 5.62
CA ASP A 5 -0.69 11.52 5.67
C ASP A 5 -0.25 10.83 4.36
N LEU A 6 -1.14 9.99 3.80
CA LEU A 6 -0.89 9.33 2.51
C LEU A 6 -0.82 10.34 1.35
N LYS A 7 -1.72 11.32 1.31
CA LYS A 7 -1.70 12.37 0.28
C LYS A 7 -0.44 13.22 0.35
N GLU A 8 -0.03 13.59 1.56
CA GLU A 8 1.17 14.40 1.79
C GLU A 8 2.42 13.63 1.38
N GLY A 9 2.55 12.36 1.78
CA GLY A 9 3.74 11.57 1.46
C GLY A 9 3.80 11.01 0.03
N LEU A 10 2.65 10.78 -0.62
CA LEU A 10 2.61 10.27 -1.99
C LEU A 10 2.50 11.36 -3.06
N GLY A 11 2.08 12.57 -2.71
CA GLY A 11 1.91 13.67 -3.66
C GLY A 11 1.03 13.29 -4.86
N GLU A 12 1.51 13.57 -6.07
CA GLU A 12 0.83 13.26 -7.34
C GLU A 12 0.61 11.76 -7.54
N SER A 13 1.52 10.91 -7.03
CA SER A 13 1.40 9.44 -7.12
C SER A 13 0.13 8.92 -6.42
N PHE A 14 -0.48 9.69 -5.52
CA PHE A 14 -1.77 9.36 -4.90
C PHE A 14 -2.92 9.30 -5.92
N GLU A 15 -2.84 10.00 -7.04
CA GLU A 15 -3.89 9.98 -8.09
C GLU A 15 -4.02 8.63 -8.78
N HIS A 16 -2.97 7.80 -8.73
CA HIS A 16 -2.96 6.46 -9.28
C HIS A 16 -3.62 5.43 -8.36
N VAL A 17 -3.87 5.78 -7.09
CA VAL A 17 -4.57 4.92 -6.13
C VAL A 17 -6.06 4.88 -6.45
N ARG A 18 -6.55 3.71 -6.86
CA ARG A 18 -7.97 3.51 -7.25
C ARG A 18 -8.85 3.14 -6.07
N GLU A 19 -8.28 2.44 -5.09
CA GLU A 19 -8.98 2.01 -3.90
C GLU A 19 -8.13 2.32 -2.66
N LEU A 20 -8.73 2.97 -1.67
CA LEU A 20 -8.12 3.19 -0.36
C LEU A 20 -9.09 2.72 0.72
N GLY A 21 -8.71 1.65 1.42
CA GLY A 21 -9.46 1.11 2.54
C GLY A 21 -8.74 1.35 3.87
N PHE A 22 -9.49 1.79 4.87
CA PHE A 22 -9.07 1.77 6.28
C PHE A 22 -9.80 0.62 6.96
N PHE A 23 -9.06 -0.42 7.33
CA PHE A 23 -9.66 -1.67 7.80
C PHE A 23 -9.48 -1.87 9.31
N GLY A 24 -10.59 -2.15 10.00
CA GLY A 24 -10.60 -2.81 11.31
C GLY A 24 -10.54 -1.89 12.54
N GLU A 25 -11.19 -2.38 13.61
CA GLU A 25 -11.14 -1.91 15.00
C GLU A 25 -9.99 -2.57 15.79
N VAL A 26 -9.44 -3.67 15.28
CA VAL A 26 -8.38 -4.46 15.92
C VAL A 26 -7.02 -4.10 15.33
N PRO A 27 -6.01 -3.78 16.17
CA PRO A 27 -4.66 -3.52 15.72
C PRO A 27 -4.07 -4.69 14.91
N SER A 28 -3.30 -4.37 13.88
CA SER A 28 -2.61 -5.37 13.07
C SER A 28 -1.11 -5.10 12.99
N ASP A 29 -0.34 -6.17 12.86
CA ASP A 29 1.12 -6.09 12.70
C ASP A 29 1.54 -5.71 11.28
N TRP A 30 0.58 -5.44 10.37
CA TRP A 30 0.86 -4.82 9.07
C TRP A 30 0.11 -3.48 8.97
N PRO A 31 0.75 -2.35 9.26
CA PRO A 31 0.08 -1.04 9.21
C PRO A 31 -0.32 -0.62 7.79
N LEU A 32 0.38 -1.11 6.76
CA LEU A 32 0.14 -0.72 5.37
C LEU A 32 0.37 -1.88 4.40
N ALA A 33 -0.49 -1.98 3.39
CA ALA A 33 -0.28 -2.84 2.24
C ALA A 33 -0.70 -2.13 0.95
N VAL A 34 0.00 -2.42 -0.14
CA VAL A 34 -0.33 -2.02 -1.50
C VAL A 34 -0.49 -3.26 -2.38
N SER A 35 -1.39 -3.19 -3.35
CA SER A 35 -1.56 -4.24 -4.35
C SER A 35 -1.83 -3.66 -5.73
N TRP A 36 -1.31 -4.32 -6.76
CA TRP A 36 -1.67 -4.15 -8.15
C TRP A 36 -2.64 -5.26 -8.53
N ARG A 37 -3.82 -4.85 -8.97
CA ARG A 37 -4.86 -5.77 -9.45
C ARG A 37 -4.89 -5.73 -10.97
N PRO A 38 -4.52 -6.83 -11.66
CA PRO A 38 -4.45 -6.83 -13.11
C PRO A 38 -5.82 -6.63 -13.74
N GLY A 39 -5.82 -5.98 -14.90
CA GLY A 39 -6.94 -5.93 -15.83
C GLY A 39 -7.20 -7.29 -16.45
N ARG A 40 -8.09 -8.14 -15.90
CA ARG A 40 -8.50 -9.37 -16.62
C ARG A 40 -9.81 -9.21 -17.36
N ALA A 41 -9.77 -9.61 -18.64
CA ALA A 41 -10.94 -10.00 -19.43
C ALA A 41 -11.68 -11.14 -18.72
N GLY A 42 -12.88 -10.89 -18.19
CA GLY A 42 -13.74 -11.94 -17.65
C GLY A 42 -14.42 -11.71 -16.29
N GLY A 43 -14.66 -10.47 -15.86
CA GLY A 43 -15.70 -10.20 -14.85
C GLY A 43 -15.28 -9.47 -13.57
N ILE A 44 -14.04 -9.00 -13.47
CA ILE A 44 -13.69 -7.99 -12.45
C ILE A 44 -14.24 -6.64 -12.91
N HIS A 45 -14.94 -5.91 -12.03
CA HIS A 45 -15.52 -4.60 -12.36
C HIS A 45 -14.41 -3.64 -12.85
N PRO A 46 -14.60 -2.93 -13.98
CA PRO A 46 -13.55 -2.08 -14.57
C PRO A 46 -12.98 -1.02 -13.61
N GLY A 47 -13.78 -0.64 -12.59
CA GLY A 47 -13.39 0.31 -11.55
C GLY A 47 -12.44 -0.19 -10.46
N VAL A 48 -12.09 -1.49 -10.41
CA VAL A 48 -11.20 -2.05 -9.36
C VAL A 48 -9.83 -2.52 -9.88
N HIS A 49 -9.50 -2.22 -11.14
CA HIS A 49 -8.18 -2.46 -11.70
C HIS A 49 -7.18 -1.39 -11.26
N GLY A 50 -5.92 -1.77 -11.09
CA GLY A 50 -4.85 -0.86 -10.70
C GLY A 50 -4.50 -0.94 -9.21
N ILE A 51 -4.11 0.19 -8.64
CA ILE A 51 -3.48 0.24 -7.31
C ILE A 51 -4.54 0.33 -6.21
N ALA A 52 -4.45 -0.58 -5.24
CA ALA A 52 -5.26 -0.58 -4.03
C ALA A 52 -4.39 -0.51 -2.77
N LEU A 53 -4.71 0.42 -1.87
CA LEU A 53 -4.07 0.61 -0.57
C LEU A 53 -4.98 0.13 0.56
N SER A 54 -4.38 -0.61 1.49
CA SER A 54 -5.03 -1.06 2.72
C SER A 54 -4.25 -0.54 3.93
N VAL A 55 -4.93 0.21 4.79
CA VAL A 55 -4.37 0.73 6.04
C VAL A 55 -5.02 0.02 7.22
N ARG A 56 -4.22 -0.43 8.19
CA ARG A 56 -4.70 -0.99 9.46
C ARG A 56 -4.34 -0.05 10.62
N PRO A 57 -5.15 -0.01 11.69
CA PRO A 57 -4.77 0.74 12.88
C PRO A 57 -3.53 0.11 13.54
N ALA A 58 -2.61 0.97 13.95
CA ALA A 58 -1.47 0.61 14.79
C ALA A 58 -1.92 0.37 16.24
N ARG A 59 -1.19 -0.47 16.97
CA ARG A 59 -1.35 -0.61 18.43
C ARG A 59 -1.11 0.75 19.10
N SER A 60 -1.88 1.06 20.15
CA SER A 60 -1.83 2.39 20.78
C SER A 60 -0.47 2.74 21.38
N ALA A 61 0.25 1.75 21.93
CA ALA A 61 1.58 1.95 22.53
C ALA A 61 2.63 2.38 21.49
N ASP A 62 2.56 1.84 20.27
CA ASP A 62 3.58 2.03 19.24
C ASP A 62 3.16 3.06 18.18
N ARG A 63 2.04 3.76 18.39
CA ARG A 63 1.39 4.59 17.35
C ARG A 63 2.30 5.71 16.84
N ALA A 64 3.07 6.34 17.71
CA ALA A 64 3.96 7.44 17.34
C ALA A 64 5.13 6.93 16.49
N GLU A 65 5.82 5.89 16.97
CA GLU A 65 6.96 5.27 16.27
C GLU A 65 6.54 4.66 14.93
N ILE A 66 5.41 3.95 14.89
CA ILE A 66 4.86 3.42 13.62
C ILE A 66 4.54 4.56 12.67
N ARG A 67 3.98 5.68 13.15
CA ARG A 67 3.65 6.82 12.28
C ARG A 67 4.91 7.47 11.71
N GLU A 68 5.96 7.60 12.51
CA GLU A 68 7.26 8.14 12.09
C GLU A 68 7.93 7.21 11.08
N ALA A 69 8.09 5.92 11.40
CA ALA A 69 8.65 4.94 10.49
C ALA A 69 7.87 4.81 9.18
N LEU A 70 6.54 4.91 9.24
CA LEU A 70 5.74 4.91 8.03
C LEU A 70 6.05 6.13 7.16
N ARG A 71 6.26 7.31 7.74
CA ARG A 71 6.55 8.54 6.99
C ARG A 71 7.94 8.54 6.39
N GLU A 72 8.94 8.10 7.16
CA GLU A 72 10.34 8.17 6.75
C GLU A 72 10.78 7.03 5.83
N ILE A 73 10.17 5.86 5.98
CA ILE A 73 10.60 4.64 5.26
C ILE A 73 9.52 4.20 4.27
N VAL A 74 8.30 3.99 4.79
CA VAL A 74 7.26 3.30 4.02
C VAL A 74 6.64 4.19 2.93
N LEU A 75 6.44 5.48 3.17
CA LEU A 75 5.87 6.37 2.16
C LEU A 75 6.80 6.57 0.95
N PRO A 76 8.13 6.78 1.12
CA PRO A 76 9.07 6.76 0.02
C PRO A 76 9.07 5.44 -0.76
N GLU A 77 9.14 4.30 -0.08
CA GLU A 77 9.10 2.98 -0.74
C GLU A 77 7.78 2.74 -1.48
N LEU A 78 6.66 3.19 -0.91
CA LEU A 78 5.36 3.10 -1.54
C LEU A 78 5.26 4.01 -2.77
N HIS A 79 5.84 5.21 -2.71
CA HIS A 79 5.91 6.11 -3.86
C HIS A 79 6.67 5.45 -5.02
N ASP A 80 7.83 4.85 -4.74
CA ASP A 80 8.65 4.18 -5.75
C ASP A 80 7.94 2.96 -6.32
N TRP A 81 7.28 2.17 -5.47
CA TRP A 81 6.48 1.03 -5.91
C TRP A 81 5.32 1.45 -6.82
N ILE A 82 4.59 2.53 -6.47
CA ILE A 82 3.50 3.08 -7.30
C ILE A 82 4.05 3.57 -8.63
N THR A 83 5.14 4.34 -8.60
CA THR A 83 5.80 4.87 -9.81
C THR A 83 6.20 3.73 -10.74
N HIS A 84 6.82 2.69 -10.19
CA HIS A 84 7.17 1.49 -10.94
C HIS A 84 5.92 0.83 -11.55
N ALA A 85 4.88 0.59 -10.75
CA ALA A 85 3.67 -0.09 -11.20
C ALA A 85 2.97 0.64 -12.36
N VAL A 86 2.93 1.98 -12.33
CA VAL A 86 2.29 2.76 -13.40
C VAL A 86 3.10 2.78 -14.69
N THR A 87 4.43 2.75 -14.60
CA THR A 87 5.33 2.69 -15.77
C THR A 87 5.73 1.27 -16.18
N ALA A 88 5.30 0.25 -15.44
CA ALA A 88 5.68 -1.13 -15.69
C ALA A 88 5.16 -1.64 -17.05
N THR A 89 5.82 -2.67 -17.55
CA THR A 89 5.46 -3.33 -18.82
C THR A 89 4.10 -4.02 -18.71
N GLU A 90 3.44 -4.25 -19.84
CA GLU A 90 2.18 -4.99 -19.89
C GLU A 90 2.32 -6.41 -19.32
N VAL A 91 3.50 -7.03 -19.46
CA VAL A 91 3.81 -8.34 -18.86
C VAL A 91 3.74 -8.27 -17.33
N TRP A 92 4.34 -7.25 -16.73
CA TRP A 92 4.26 -7.04 -15.29
C TRP A 92 2.82 -6.75 -14.87
N LYS A 93 2.13 -5.84 -15.58
CA LYS A 93 0.75 -5.43 -15.28
C LYS A 93 -0.29 -6.54 -15.44
N ALA A 94 0.05 -7.64 -16.12
CA ALA A 94 -0.82 -8.80 -16.30
C ALA A 94 -0.87 -9.73 -15.07
N ALA A 95 0.11 -9.64 -14.15
CA ALA A 95 0.16 -10.42 -12.91
C ALA A 95 -0.37 -9.62 -11.72
N SER A 96 -0.75 -10.32 -10.64
CA SER A 96 -1.07 -9.62 -9.38
C SER A 96 0.21 -9.40 -8.59
N HIS A 97 0.35 -8.20 -8.01
CA HIS A 97 1.48 -7.85 -7.16
C HIS A 97 0.97 -7.33 -5.84
N ARG A 98 1.62 -7.72 -4.74
CA ARG A 98 1.27 -7.23 -3.42
C ARG A 98 2.53 -6.98 -2.63
N ARG A 99 2.58 -5.82 -1.97
CA ARG A 99 3.63 -5.47 -1.03
C ARG A 99 3.01 -5.10 0.31
N VAL A 100 3.56 -5.64 1.39
CA VAL A 100 3.05 -5.47 2.75
C VAL A 100 4.20 -5.03 3.64
N TRP A 101 4.00 -3.92 4.35
CA TRP A 101 4.91 -3.45 5.39
C TRP A 101 4.38 -3.92 6.74
N ARG A 102 5.16 -4.77 7.40
CA ARG A 102 4.91 -5.31 8.73
C ARG A 102 5.69 -4.54 9.78
N TRP A 103 5.12 -4.36 10.96
CA TRP A 103 5.79 -3.81 12.13
C TRP A 103 6.01 -4.92 13.15
N THR A 104 7.28 -5.25 13.38
CA THR A 104 7.70 -6.26 14.36
C THR A 104 8.91 -5.73 15.11
N GLU A 105 8.93 -5.85 16.44
CA GLU A 105 10.10 -5.46 17.28
C GLU A 105 10.67 -4.06 16.95
N ASN A 106 9.78 -3.08 16.82
CA ASN A 106 10.11 -1.69 16.50
C ASN A 106 10.80 -1.48 15.14
N ARG A 107 10.58 -2.38 14.18
CA ARG A 107 11.12 -2.31 12.82
C ARG A 107 10.06 -2.61 11.77
N VAL A 108 10.24 -1.98 10.61
CA VAL A 108 9.44 -2.27 9.42
C VAL A 108 10.09 -3.40 8.63
N PHE A 109 9.30 -4.41 8.26
CA PHE A 109 9.69 -5.49 7.36
C PHE A 109 8.83 -5.48 6.11
N GLU A 110 9.48 -5.54 4.96
CA GLU A 110 8.81 -5.68 3.68
C GLU A 110 8.57 -7.16 3.35
N SER A 111 7.41 -7.45 2.77
CA SER A 111 7.17 -8.71 2.07
C SER A 111 6.46 -8.44 0.76
N GLU A 112 6.98 -9.03 -0.32
CA GLU A 112 6.41 -8.95 -1.66
C GLU A 112 5.93 -10.33 -2.12
N GLU A 113 4.73 -10.37 -2.69
CA GLU A 113 4.12 -11.58 -3.23
C GLU A 113 3.60 -11.31 -4.64
N THR A 114 3.92 -12.21 -5.58
CA THR A 114 3.50 -12.16 -6.98
C THR A 114 2.78 -13.46 -7.35
N SER A 115 1.62 -13.38 -8.00
CA SER A 115 0.83 -14.56 -8.42
C SER A 115 0.25 -14.41 -9.82
#